data_AF-A0A3Q3FRP0-F1
#
_entry.id   AF-A0A3Q3FRP0-F1
#
_cell.length_a   1.000
_cell.length_b   1.000
_cell.length_c   1.000
_cell.angle_alpha   90.00
_cell.angle_beta   90.00
_cell.angle_gamma   90.00
#
_symmetry.space_group_name_H-M   'P 1'
#
loop_
_entity.id
_entity.type
_entity.pdbx_description
1 polymer ?
#
loop_
_entity_poly.entity_id
_entity_poly.type
_entity_poly.pdbx_seq_one_letter_code
_entity_poly.pdbx_strand_id
1 'polypeptide(L)'
;GAARAGVLIQEKVSRLISKQNRKPVLKPNRPLTLRDAVANRKLKKGEATCVTEMSVLMACWKLNNFVDGLCSQEMESFYTCVDKAQSSMKNKSDQNILQGGRLPPKHATSLLKRYPNQTCEI
;
A
#
# COMPACT_ATOMS: atom_id res chain seq x y z
N GLY A 1 26.40 16.90 -4.46
CA GLY A 1 25.35 17.19 -5.47
C GLY A 1 24.89 15.90 -6.12
N ALA A 2 23.58 15.71 -6.27
CA ALA A 2 22.95 14.45 -6.71
C ALA A 2 23.52 13.84 -8.00
N ALA A 3 24.02 14.68 -8.92
CA ALA A 3 24.64 14.25 -10.18
C ALA A 3 25.88 13.35 -9.99
N ARG A 4 26.78 13.70 -9.05
CA ARG A 4 27.99 12.88 -8.77
C ARG A 4 27.65 11.52 -8.18
N ALA A 5 26.60 11.45 -7.35
CA ALA A 5 26.13 10.18 -6.80
C ALA A 5 25.51 9.28 -7.89
N GLY A 6 24.78 9.86 -8.85
CA GLY A 6 24.20 9.13 -9.98
C GLY A 6 25.24 8.43 -10.84
N VAL A 7 26.35 9.11 -11.15
CA VAL A 7 27.46 8.55 -11.96
C VAL A 7 28.12 7.36 -11.26
N LEU A 8 28.40 7.48 -9.95
CA LEU A 8 28.98 6.39 -9.15
C LEU A 8 28.06 5.16 -9.09
N ILE A 9 26.75 5.38 -9.05
CA ILE A 9 25.76 4.30 -9.07
C ILE A 9 25.77 3.61 -10.44
N GLN A 10 25.81 4.36 -11.53
CA GLN A 10 25.77 3.78 -12.88
C GLN A 10 26.99 2.89 -13.16
N GLU A 11 28.19 3.33 -12.74
CA GLU A 11 29.43 2.56 -12.88
C GLU A 11 29.41 1.29 -12.02
N LYS A 12 28.87 1.37 -10.80
CA LYS A 12 28.70 0.18 -9.96
C LYS A 12 27.72 -0.81 -10.59
N VAL A 13 26.61 -0.31 -11.14
CA VAL A 13 25.58 -1.13 -11.79
C VAL A 13 26.11 -1.82 -13.05
N SER A 14 26.91 -1.13 -13.87
CA SER A 14 27.50 -1.74 -15.08
C SER A 14 28.40 -2.94 -14.75
N ARG A 15 29.21 -2.83 -13.68
CA ARG A 15 30.04 -3.94 -13.18
C ARG A 15 29.19 -5.12 -12.68
N LEU A 16 28.05 -4.87 -12.05
CA LEU A 16 27.18 -5.92 -11.49
C LEU A 16 26.40 -6.70 -12.55
N ILE A 17 26.17 -6.11 -13.73
CA ILE A 17 25.44 -6.73 -14.85
C ILE A 17 26.41 -7.36 -15.87
N SER A 18 27.69 -6.93 -15.88
CA SER A 18 28.70 -7.45 -16.81
C SER A 18 28.89 -8.96 -16.68
N LYS A 19 29.00 -9.63 -17.83
CA LYS A 19 29.31 -11.06 -17.97
C LYS A 19 30.81 -11.35 -18.15
N GLN A 20 31.65 -10.32 -18.22
CA GLN A 20 33.06 -10.47 -18.64
C GLN A 20 33.88 -11.41 -17.76
N ASN A 21 33.70 -11.34 -16.44
CA ASN A 21 34.59 -12.06 -15.52
C ASN A 21 33.91 -13.26 -14.84
N ARG A 22 32.59 -13.23 -14.62
CA ARG A 22 31.78 -14.28 -13.95
C ARG A 22 30.29 -14.17 -14.29
N LYS A 23 29.48 -15.08 -13.76
CA LYS A 23 28.00 -14.98 -13.77
C LYS A 23 27.58 -13.63 -13.16
N PRO A 24 26.78 -12.81 -13.87
CA PRO A 24 26.34 -11.51 -13.38
C PRO A 24 25.60 -11.62 -12.05
N VAL A 25 25.85 -10.66 -11.16
CA VAL A 25 25.18 -10.56 -9.86
C VAL A 25 23.73 -10.11 -10.06
N LEU A 26 23.52 -9.12 -10.93
CA LEU A 26 22.19 -8.63 -11.29
C LEU A 26 21.79 -9.17 -12.66
N LYS A 27 20.57 -9.69 -12.75
CA LYS A 27 19.96 -10.20 -13.97
C LYS A 27 18.60 -9.53 -14.19
N PRO A 28 18.60 -8.25 -14.56
CA PRO A 28 17.35 -7.52 -14.75
C PRO A 28 16.58 -8.12 -15.93
N ASN A 29 15.27 -8.36 -15.74
CA ASN A 29 14.37 -8.83 -16.79
C ASN A 29 13.80 -7.68 -17.65
N ARG A 30 14.13 -6.44 -17.30
CA ARG A 30 13.70 -5.19 -17.95
C ARG A 30 14.85 -4.19 -17.90
N PRO A 31 14.94 -3.24 -18.85
CA PRO A 31 15.99 -2.22 -18.83
C PRO A 31 15.90 -1.39 -17.54
N LEU A 32 17.07 -0.99 -17.01
CA LEU A 32 17.17 -0.16 -15.81
C LEU A 32 16.99 1.32 -16.15
N THR A 33 15.87 1.65 -16.78
CA THR A 33 15.48 3.01 -17.13
C THR A 33 14.23 3.41 -16.35
N LEU A 34 14.13 4.71 -16.03
CA LEU A 34 12.92 5.25 -15.43
C LEU A 34 11.81 5.31 -16.48
N ARG A 35 10.57 5.05 -16.03
CA ARG A 35 9.36 5.19 -16.86
C ARG A 35 8.68 6.52 -16.56
N ASP A 36 7.87 6.98 -17.50
CA ASP A 36 7.11 8.23 -17.37
C ASP A 36 5.75 8.03 -16.67
N ALA A 37 5.64 6.98 -15.86
CA ALA A 37 4.44 6.64 -15.11
C ALA A 37 4.79 5.92 -13.81
N VAL A 38 3.97 6.14 -12.79
CA VAL A 38 4.05 5.44 -11.51
C VAL A 38 2.98 4.36 -11.41
N ALA A 39 3.24 3.33 -10.60
CA ALA A 39 2.26 2.28 -10.35
C ALA A 39 1.05 2.84 -9.60
N ASN A 40 -0.15 2.34 -9.96
CA ASN A 40 -1.35 2.61 -9.18
C ASN A 40 -1.24 2.01 -7.78
N ARG A 41 -1.80 2.72 -6.79
CA ARG A 41 -1.87 2.21 -5.43
C ARG A 41 -2.82 1.02 -5.39
N LYS A 42 -2.34 -0.13 -4.91
CA LYS A 42 -3.20 -1.28 -4.63
C LYS A 42 -4.19 -0.89 -3.52
N LEU A 43 -5.46 -1.21 -3.70
CA LEU A 43 -6.45 -1.14 -2.63
C LEU A 43 -5.96 -2.03 -1.48
N LYS A 44 -6.04 -1.53 -0.25
CA LYS A 44 -5.75 -2.36 0.92
C LYS A 44 -6.77 -3.50 0.91
N LYS A 45 -6.31 -4.74 1.09
CA LYS A 45 -7.21 -5.87 1.30
C LYS A 45 -8.02 -5.60 2.57
N GLY A 46 -9.30 -5.99 2.57
CA GLY A 46 -10.14 -5.87 3.75
C GLY A 46 -9.53 -6.69 4.90
N GLU A 47 -9.62 -6.14 6.10
CA GLU A 47 -9.31 -6.82 7.36
C GLU A 47 -10.61 -6.95 8.14
N ALA A 48 -10.77 -8.05 8.89
CA ALA A 48 -11.93 -8.21 9.74
C ALA A 48 -11.92 -7.12 10.82
N THR A 49 -12.92 -6.26 10.82
CA THR A 49 -13.12 -5.23 11.85
C THR A 49 -13.95 -5.79 13.00
N CYS A 50 -13.85 -5.21 14.19
CA CYS A 50 -14.65 -5.58 15.38
C CYS A 50 -14.40 -6.99 15.93
N VAL A 51 -13.24 -7.56 15.66
CA VAL A 51 -12.88 -8.93 16.11
C VAL A 51 -12.82 -9.02 17.64
N THR A 52 -12.37 -7.94 18.29
CA THR A 52 -12.29 -7.83 19.75
C THR A 52 -13.67 -7.91 20.39
N GLU A 53 -14.61 -7.10 19.94
CA GLU A 53 -15.98 -7.05 20.44
C GLU A 53 -16.72 -8.36 20.14
N MET A 54 -16.49 -8.92 18.96
CA MET A 54 -17.01 -10.25 18.60
C MET A 54 -16.51 -11.32 19.56
N SER A 55 -15.22 -11.31 19.92
CA SER A 55 -14.65 -12.32 20.84
C SER A 55 -15.25 -12.25 22.24
N VAL A 56 -15.54 -11.03 22.74
CA VAL A 56 -16.17 -10.81 24.04
C VAL A 56 -17.63 -11.26 24.03
N LEU A 57 -18.38 -10.92 22.97
CA LEU A 57 -19.76 -11.37 22.79
C LEU A 57 -19.86 -12.90 22.75
N MET A 58 -18.99 -13.57 21.98
CA MET A 58 -18.94 -15.04 21.94
C MET A 58 -18.61 -15.65 23.30
N ALA A 59 -17.75 -15.00 24.09
CA ALA A 59 -17.43 -15.46 25.43
C ALA A 59 -18.64 -15.35 26.38
N CYS A 60 -19.37 -14.23 26.33
CA CYS A 60 -20.61 -14.07 27.11
C CYS A 60 -21.66 -15.10 26.72
N TRP A 61 -21.90 -15.27 25.42
CA TRP A 61 -22.85 -16.26 24.92
C TRP A 61 -22.50 -17.68 25.38
N LYS A 62 -21.22 -18.06 25.34
CA LYS A 62 -20.78 -19.38 25.78
C LYS A 62 -21.08 -19.61 27.27
N LEU A 63 -20.98 -18.59 28.13
CA LEU A 63 -21.28 -18.70 29.56
C LEU A 63 -22.79 -18.70 29.85
N ASN A 64 -23.57 -18.02 29.01
CA ASN A 64 -24.99 -17.76 29.23
C ASN A 64 -25.91 -18.54 28.27
N ASN A 65 -25.44 -19.69 27.75
CA ASN A 65 -26.19 -20.54 26.82
C ASN A 65 -26.77 -19.80 25.60
N PHE A 66 -26.03 -18.82 25.08
CA PHE A 66 -26.38 -18.02 23.91
C PHE A 66 -27.70 -17.25 24.07
N VAL A 67 -28.07 -16.87 25.30
CA VAL A 67 -29.24 -16.01 25.55
C VAL A 67 -28.84 -14.54 25.40
N ASP A 68 -29.33 -13.90 24.34
CA ASP A 68 -29.00 -12.51 24.01
C ASP A 68 -29.31 -11.50 25.12
N GLY A 69 -30.41 -11.70 25.85
CA GLY A 69 -30.81 -10.81 26.95
C GLY A 69 -29.80 -10.78 28.09
N LEU A 70 -29.00 -11.83 28.28
CA LEU A 70 -27.95 -11.90 29.30
C LEU A 70 -26.61 -11.31 28.82
N CYS A 71 -26.49 -11.02 27.52
CA CYS A 71 -25.29 -10.49 26.87
C CYS A 71 -25.58 -9.16 26.14
N SER A 72 -26.58 -8.40 26.60
CA SER A 72 -27.06 -7.19 25.93
C SER A 72 -25.98 -6.12 25.83
N GLN A 73 -25.11 -6.02 26.84
CA GLN A 73 -24.02 -5.05 26.87
C GLN A 73 -22.94 -5.37 25.82
N GLU A 74 -22.55 -6.63 25.72
CA GLU A 74 -21.59 -7.12 24.73
C GLU A 74 -22.14 -6.99 23.32
N MET A 75 -23.45 -7.22 23.15
CA MET A 75 -24.16 -7.07 21.88
C MET A 75 -24.21 -5.60 21.43
N GLU A 76 -24.53 -4.67 22.33
CA GLU A 76 -24.51 -3.23 22.04
C GLU A 76 -23.10 -2.75 21.67
N SER A 77 -22.07 -3.22 22.38
CA SER A 77 -20.67 -2.91 22.10
C SER A 77 -20.25 -3.37 20.70
N PHE A 78 -20.61 -4.61 20.34
CA PHE A 78 -20.35 -5.17 19.02
C PHE A 78 -21.03 -4.37 17.91
N TYR A 79 -22.32 -4.08 18.02
CA TYR A 79 -23.03 -3.28 17.01
C TYR A 79 -22.51 -1.85 16.90
N THR A 80 -22.18 -1.23 18.03
CA THR A 80 -21.54 0.09 18.03
C THR A 80 -20.22 0.09 17.25
N CYS A 81 -19.43 -0.98 17.39
CA CYS A 81 -18.22 -1.13 16.58
C CYS A 81 -18.56 -1.30 15.09
N VAL A 82 -19.55 -2.13 14.75
CA VAL A 82 -19.97 -2.37 13.36
C VAL A 82 -20.42 -1.09 12.68
N ASP A 83 -21.22 -0.26 13.34
CA ASP A 83 -21.70 1.02 12.79
C ASP A 83 -20.55 2.01 12.55
N LYS A 84 -19.62 2.09 13.51
CA LYS A 84 -18.39 2.89 13.36
C LYS A 84 -17.50 2.36 12.24
N ALA A 85 -17.38 1.04 12.10
CA ALA A 85 -16.59 0.43 11.04
C ALA A 85 -17.22 0.73 9.66
N GLN A 86 -18.53 0.55 9.52
CA GLN A 86 -19.27 0.79 8.28
C GLN A 86 -19.21 2.26 7.85
N SER A 87 -19.42 3.19 8.78
CA SER A 87 -19.27 4.64 8.52
C SER A 87 -17.83 5.01 8.14
N SER A 88 -16.82 4.43 8.80
CA SER A 88 -15.42 4.66 8.44
C SER A 88 -15.06 4.15 7.04
N MET A 89 -15.65 3.04 6.60
CA MET A 89 -15.40 2.51 5.25
C MET A 89 -15.99 3.41 4.17
N LYS A 90 -17.19 3.95 4.39
CA LYS A 90 -17.81 4.93 3.48
C LYS A 90 -16.95 6.21 3.37
N ASN A 91 -16.36 6.67 4.46
CA ASN A 91 -15.54 7.89 4.45
C ASN A 91 -14.12 7.69 3.86
N LYS A 92 -13.59 6.45 3.88
CA LYS A 92 -12.24 6.12 3.37
C LYS A 92 -12.14 6.10 1.85
N SER A 93 -13.24 5.92 1.11
CA SER A 93 -13.23 6.02 -0.36
C SER A 93 -12.81 7.42 -0.81
N ASP A 94 -13.19 8.44 -0.04
CA ASP A 94 -13.09 9.84 -0.46
C ASP A 94 -11.78 10.48 0.03
N GLN A 95 -11.26 10.02 1.18
CA GLN A 95 -10.07 10.57 1.85
C GLN A 95 -8.72 10.02 1.34
N ASN A 96 -8.73 9.04 0.42
CA ASN A 96 -7.50 8.39 -0.05
C ASN A 96 -6.63 9.27 -0.99
N ILE A 97 -7.05 10.52 -1.24
CA ILE A 97 -6.39 11.46 -2.14
C ILE A 97 -5.26 12.25 -1.45
N LEU A 98 -5.28 12.44 -0.12
CA LEU A 98 -4.40 13.41 0.55
C LEU A 98 -3.61 12.92 1.78
N GLN A 99 -3.83 11.70 2.26
CA GLN A 99 -3.36 11.23 3.58
C GLN A 99 -1.84 10.94 3.75
N GLY A 100 -0.93 11.63 3.06
CA GLY A 100 0.49 11.38 3.31
C GLY A 100 1.51 12.21 2.58
N GLY A 101 1.18 13.44 2.17
CA GLY A 101 2.12 14.34 1.48
C GLY A 101 2.63 13.84 0.12
N ARG A 102 2.06 12.75 -0.40
CA ARG A 102 2.39 12.17 -1.71
C ARG A 102 1.30 12.47 -2.71
N LEU A 103 1.69 12.85 -3.92
CA LEU A 103 0.76 13.06 -5.02
C LEU A 103 0.03 11.75 -5.37
N PRO A 104 -1.28 11.81 -5.66
CA PRO A 104 -1.99 10.68 -6.24
C PRO A 104 -1.30 10.17 -7.52
N PRO A 105 -1.26 8.85 -7.77
CA PRO A 105 -0.56 8.28 -8.92
C PRO A 105 -0.95 8.89 -10.27
N LYS A 106 -2.21 9.29 -10.43
CA LYS A 106 -2.72 9.97 -11.62
C LYS A 106 -2.03 11.32 -11.85
N HIS A 107 -1.92 12.15 -10.81
CA HIS A 107 -1.26 13.44 -10.89
C HIS A 107 0.25 13.29 -11.10
N ALA A 108 0.91 12.38 -10.36
CA ALA A 108 2.33 12.10 -10.54
C ALA A 108 2.64 11.62 -11.97
N THR A 109 1.83 10.70 -12.51
CA THR A 109 1.98 10.21 -13.89
C THR A 109 1.73 11.32 -14.91
N SER A 110 0.76 12.21 -14.68
CA SER A 110 0.55 13.36 -15.56
C SER A 110 1.77 14.29 -15.59
N LEU A 111 2.47 14.47 -14.48
CA LEU A 111 3.67 15.30 -14.40
C LEU A 111 4.83 14.63 -15.14
N LEU A 112 5.05 13.34 -14.90
CA LEU A 112 6.11 12.57 -15.57
C LEU A 112 5.94 12.53 -17.09
N LYS A 113 4.70 12.49 -17.60
CA LYS A 113 4.43 12.56 -19.04
C LYS A 113 4.75 13.92 -19.66
N ARG A 114 4.69 15.01 -18.89
CA ARG A 114 5.08 16.36 -19.38
C ARG A 114 6.59 16.52 -19.47
N TYR A 115 7.33 15.81 -18.63
CA TYR A 115 8.79 15.82 -18.56
C TYR A 115 9.33 14.38 -18.63
N PRO A 116 9.20 13.72 -19.80
CA PRO A 116 9.57 12.32 -19.94
C PRO A 116 11.10 12.13 -19.81
N ASN A 117 11.49 10.93 -19.41
CA ASN A 117 12.90 10.57 -19.38
C ASN A 117 13.45 10.49 -20.81
N GLN A 118 14.60 11.11 -21.05
CA GLN A 118 15.31 10.98 -22.31
C GLN A 118 15.90 9.56 -22.40
N THR A 119 15.29 8.72 -23.22
CA THR A 119 15.72 7.32 -23.40
C THR A 119 16.72 7.15 -24.54
N CYS A 120 16.92 8.17 -25.37
CA CYS A 120 17.92 8.21 -26.44
C CYS A 120 18.58 9.61 -26.45
N GLU A 121 19.91 9.64 -26.64
CA GLU A 121 20.64 10.87 -26.96
C GLU A 121 20.15 11.41 -28.31
N ILE A 122 19.99 12.74 -28.42
CA ILE A 122 19.61 13.46 -29.65
C ILE A 122 20.88 13.75 -30.45
#